data_AF-A0A348MY63-F1
#
_entry.id   AF-A0A348MY63-F1
#
_cell.length_a   1.000
_cell.length_b   1.000
_cell.length_c   1.000
_cell.angle_alpha   90.00
_cell.angle_beta   90.00
_cell.angle_gamma   90.00
#
_symmetry.space_group_name_H-M   'P 1'
#
loop_
_entity.id
_entity.type
_entity.pdbx_description
1 polymer ?
#
loop_
_entity_poly.entity_id
_entity_poly.type
_entity_poly.pdbx_seq_one_letter_code
_entity_poly.pdbx_strand_id
1 'polypeptide(L)'
;GVHLNISGIAVAKYAKNTEIANQLIAFMLGREAQDWYAKTNHEYPVDPAIEWSGTLQAMGTFKAESVELNEVGELNAKALQIMDKAGWQ
;
A
#
# COMPACT_ATOMS: atom_id res chain seq x y z
N GLY A 1 -9.82 3.63 14.25
CA GLY A 1 -9.67 4.18 12.89
C GLY A 1 -9.95 3.07 11.91
N VAL A 2 -9.79 3.33 10.62
CA VAL A 2 -9.77 2.30 9.58
C VAL A 2 -8.32 1.82 9.42
N HIS A 3 -8.12 0.51 9.43
CA HIS A 3 -6.81 -0.08 9.13
C HIS A 3 -6.46 0.17 7.66
N LEU A 4 -5.25 0.66 7.42
CA LEU A 4 -4.71 0.87 6.08
C LEU A 4 -3.55 -0.09 5.84
N ASN A 5 -3.40 -0.53 4.61
CA ASN A 5 -2.24 -1.28 4.14
C ASN A 5 -1.79 -0.70 2.79
N ILE A 6 -0.65 -1.14 2.28
CA ILE A 6 -0.02 -0.57 1.08
C ILE A 6 0.28 -1.63 0.03
N SER A 7 0.19 -1.21 -1.23
CA SER A 7 0.90 -1.83 -2.34
C SER A 7 2.33 -1.29 -2.37
N GLY A 8 3.31 -2.13 -2.01
CA GLY A 8 4.73 -1.75 -1.91
C GLY A 8 5.58 -2.20 -3.09
N ILE A 9 6.70 -1.52 -3.31
CA ILE A 9 7.74 -1.92 -4.27
C ILE A 9 9.12 -1.86 -3.62
N ALA A 10 10.01 -2.79 -3.99
CA ALA A 10 11.40 -2.82 -3.53
C ALA A 10 12.32 -3.35 -4.62
N VAL A 11 13.59 -2.93 -4.59
CA VAL A 11 14.64 -3.50 -5.45
C VAL A 11 15.23 -4.73 -4.75
N ALA A 12 15.20 -5.88 -5.43
CA ALA A 12 15.78 -7.10 -4.90
C ALA A 12 17.30 -6.97 -4.68
N LYS A 13 17.83 -7.59 -3.62
CA LYS A 13 19.25 -7.52 -3.21
C LYS A 13 20.26 -7.84 -4.33
N TYR A 14 19.90 -8.73 -5.25
CA TYR A 14 20.76 -9.16 -6.36
C TYR A 14 20.24 -8.71 -7.73
N ALA A 15 19.46 -7.63 -7.79
CA ALA A 15 19.00 -7.07 -9.04
C ALA A 15 20.20 -6.69 -9.92
N LYS A 16 20.21 -7.16 -11.17
CA LYS A 16 21.31 -6.89 -12.11
C LYS A 16 21.23 -5.49 -12.71
N ASN A 17 20.05 -4.87 -12.69
CA ASN A 17 19.75 -3.60 -13.34
C ASN A 17 19.15 -2.60 -12.33
N THR A 18 19.85 -2.32 -11.24
CA THR A 18 19.38 -1.45 -10.14
C THR A 18 18.98 -0.06 -10.63
N GLU A 19 19.72 0.51 -11.59
CA GLU A 19 19.42 1.83 -12.14
C GLU A 19 18.07 1.88 -12.84
N ILE A 20 17.77 0.89 -13.69
CA ILE A 20 16.46 0.78 -14.37
C ILE A 20 15.35 0.52 -13.34
N ALA A 21 15.62 -0.28 -12.30
CA ALA A 21 14.65 -0.51 -11.23
C ALA A 21 14.32 0.78 -10.47
N ASN A 22 15.31 1.63 -10.17
CA ASN A 22 15.08 2.93 -9.56
C ASN A 22 14.27 3.86 -10.47
N GLN A 23 14.55 3.85 -11.78
CA GLN A 23 13.76 4.63 -12.76
C GLN A 23 12.30 4.17 -12.82
N LEU A 24 12.05 2.86 -12.75
CA LEU A 24 10.70 2.31 -12.68
C LEU A 24 9.97 2.76 -11.41
N ILE A 25 10.63 2.67 -10.25
CA ILE A 25 10.06 3.14 -8.97
C ILE A 25 9.74 4.64 -9.05
N ALA A 26 10.66 5.45 -9.59
CA ALA A 26 10.44 6.88 -9.77
C ALA A 26 9.26 7.18 -10.71
N PHE A 27 9.12 6.42 -11.81
CA PHE A 27 7.96 6.52 -12.68
C PHE A 27 6.65 6.18 -11.97
N MET A 28 6.61 5.08 -11.19
CA MET A 28 5.42 4.65 -10.46
C MET A 28 4.99 5.64 -9.37
N LEU A 29 5.93 6.39 -8.79
CA LEU A 29 5.66 7.48 -7.85
C LEU A 29 5.32 8.81 -8.55
N GLY A 30 5.45 8.86 -9.88
CA GLY A 30 5.09 10.01 -10.68
C GLY A 30 3.58 10.20 -10.77
N ARG A 31 3.15 11.47 -10.94
CA ARG A 31 1.75 11.87 -10.93
C ARG A 31 0.88 11.12 -11.95
N GLU A 32 1.39 10.93 -13.16
CA GLU A 32 0.67 10.23 -14.24
C GLU A 32 0.39 8.77 -13.86
N ALA A 33 1.40 8.05 -13.37
CA ALA A 33 1.25 6.66 -12.95
C ALA A 33 0.28 6.56 -11.76
N GLN A 34 0.44 7.41 -10.74
CA GLN A 34 -0.43 7.40 -9.56
C GLN A 34 -1.89 7.72 -9.91
N ASP A 35 -2.16 8.70 -10.78
CA ASP A 35 -3.52 9.02 -11.24
C ASP A 35 -4.15 7.83 -11.98
N TRP A 36 -3.38 7.18 -12.85
CA TRP A 36 -3.85 6.00 -13.58
C TRP A 36 -4.13 4.81 -12.64
N TYR A 37 -3.21 4.50 -11.71
CA TYR A 37 -3.37 3.40 -10.76
C TYR A 37 -4.54 3.62 -9.80
N ALA A 38 -4.71 4.83 -9.26
CA ALA A 38 -5.81 5.16 -8.36
C ALA A 38 -7.18 4.98 -9.06
N LYS A 39 -7.28 5.34 -10.33
CA LYS A 39 -8.51 5.18 -11.13
C LYS A 39 -8.76 3.72 -11.54
N THR A 40 -7.70 3.00 -11.89
CA THR A 40 -7.81 1.66 -12.47
C THR A 40 -7.94 0.57 -11.40
N ASN A 41 -7.18 0.66 -10.31
CA ASN A 41 -7.18 -0.33 -9.24
C ASN A 41 -8.06 0.06 -8.04
N HIS A 42 -8.64 1.26 -8.07
CA HIS A 42 -9.44 1.81 -6.97
C HIS A 42 -8.70 1.81 -5.62
N GLU A 43 -7.39 2.05 -5.64
CA GLU A 43 -6.57 2.31 -4.46
C GLU A 43 -6.46 3.82 -4.19
N TYR A 44 -6.13 4.16 -2.95
CA TYR A 44 -5.82 5.54 -2.57
C TYR A 44 -4.40 5.89 -3.04
N PRO A 45 -4.20 7.00 -3.80
CA PRO A 45 -2.87 7.41 -4.21
C PRO A 45 -2.05 7.85 -3.00
N VAL A 46 -0.73 7.62 -3.05
CA VAL A 46 0.18 8.08 -1.98
C VAL A 46 0.46 9.57 -2.05
N ASP A 47 0.34 10.18 -3.23
CA ASP A 47 0.40 11.63 -3.41
C ASP A 47 -0.97 12.25 -3.07
N PRO A 48 -1.07 13.07 -2.00
CA PRO A 48 -2.34 13.67 -1.57
C PRO A 48 -2.89 14.72 -2.54
N ALA A 49 -2.10 15.17 -3.53
CA ALA A 49 -2.56 16.10 -4.57
C ALA A 49 -3.31 15.39 -5.72
N ILE A 50 -3.40 14.06 -5.68
CA ILE A 50 -4.09 13.25 -6.68
C ILE A 50 -5.47 12.89 -6.15
N GLU A 51 -6.49 13.18 -6.95
CA GLU A 51 -7.88 12.90 -6.63
C GLU A 51 -8.13 11.39 -6.57
N TRP A 52 -8.97 10.99 -5.62
CA TRP A 52 -9.41 9.60 -5.54
C TRP A 52 -10.30 9.25 -6.74
N SER A 53 -10.42 7.96 -7.05
CA SER A 53 -11.39 7.51 -8.05
C SER A 53 -12.83 7.85 -7.62
N GLY A 54 -13.75 8.02 -8.57
CA GLY A 54 -15.15 8.31 -8.28
C GLY A 54 -15.79 7.27 -7.34
N THR A 55 -15.38 6.01 -7.44
CA THR A 55 -15.78 4.94 -6.52
C THR A 55 -15.40 5.25 -5.07
N LEU A 56 -14.14 5.63 -4.83
CA LEU A 56 -13.64 5.95 -3.49
C LEU A 56 -14.23 7.26 -2.96
N GLN A 57 -14.41 8.27 -3.82
CA GLN A 57 -15.11 9.50 -3.43
C GLN A 57 -16.54 9.23 -2.97
N ALA A 58 -17.25 8.31 -3.63
CA ALA A 58 -18.61 7.91 -3.25
C ALA A 58 -18.66 7.14 -1.91
N MET A 59 -17.58 6.48 -1.50
CA MET A 59 -17.46 5.85 -0.17
C MET A 59 -17.27 6.87 0.96
N GLY A 60 -16.89 8.10 0.63
CA GLY A 60 -16.70 9.19 1.57
C GLY A 60 -15.34 9.16 2.27
N THR A 61 -15.17 10.06 3.25
CA THR A 61 -13.93 10.19 4.00
C THR A 61 -13.93 9.28 5.23
N PHE A 62 -12.73 8.92 5.69
CA PHE A 62 -12.55 8.09 6.87
C PHE A 62 -11.37 8.57 7.71
N LYS A 63 -11.34 8.16 8.98
CA LYS A 63 -10.20 8.37 9.86
C LYS A 63 -9.31 7.13 9.84
N ALA A 64 -8.16 7.22 9.19
CA ALA A 64 -7.12 6.19 9.25
C ALA A 64 -6.67 5.94 10.69
N GLU A 65 -6.25 4.73 11.00
CA GLU A 65 -5.49 4.46 12.22
C GLU A 65 -4.07 5.06 12.16
N SER A 66 -3.41 5.09 13.32
CA SER A 66 -2.07 5.65 13.51
C SER A 66 -1.08 4.53 13.89
N VAL A 67 -1.18 3.38 13.21
CA VAL A 67 -0.30 2.23 13.44
C VAL A 67 0.81 2.25 12.39
N GLU A 68 2.05 2.08 12.83
CA GLU A 68 3.19 1.97 11.92
C GLU A 68 3.16 0.61 11.20
N LEU A 69 3.25 0.61 9.87
CA LEU A 69 3.18 -0.63 9.08
C LEU A 69 4.32 -1.61 9.40
N ASN A 70 5.46 -1.10 9.87
CA ASN A 70 6.55 -1.96 10.33
C ASN A 70 6.14 -2.80 11.54
N GLU A 71 5.36 -2.24 12.48
CA GLU A 71 4.87 -2.96 13.66
C GLU A 71 3.91 -4.09 13.24
N VAL A 72 3.10 -3.87 12.20
CA VAL A 72 2.22 -4.91 11.62
C VAL A 72 3.05 -6.10 11.11
N GLY A 73 4.18 -5.83 10.46
CA GLY A 73 5.13 -6.86 10.01
C GLY A 73 5.80 -7.61 11.18
N GLU A 74 6.29 -6.88 12.18
CA GLU A 74 6.92 -7.45 13.38
C GLU A 74 5.98 -8.37 14.17
N LEU A 75 4.70 -8.01 14.22
CA LEU A 75 3.66 -8.77 14.95
C LEU A 75 3.01 -9.88 14.11
N ASN A 76 3.38 -10.06 12.84
CA ASN A 76 2.76 -11.03 11.94
C ASN A 76 2.76 -12.46 12.52
N ALA A 77 3.91 -12.91 13.04
CA ALA A 77 4.02 -14.25 13.65
C ALA A 77 3.11 -14.43 14.87
N LYS A 78 2.96 -13.38 15.69
CA LYS A 78 2.08 -13.40 16.85
C LYS A 78 0.60 -13.41 16.43
N ALA A 79 0.25 -12.67 15.38
CA ALA A 79 -1.10 -12.68 14.83
C ALA A 79 -1.48 -14.08 14.33
N LEU A 80 -0.58 -14.76 13.61
CA LEU A 80 -0.79 -16.14 13.15
C LEU A 80 -1.03 -17.12 14.32
N GLN A 81 -0.25 -17.01 15.40
CA GLN A 81 -0.45 -17.83 16.60
C GLN A 81 -1.80 -17.60 17.27
N ILE A 82 -2.32 -16.37 17.25
CA ILE A 82 -3.64 -16.04 17.81
C ILE A 82 -4.75 -16.63 16.93
N MET A 83 -4.63 -16.49 15.61
CA MET A 83 -5.59 -17.04 14.64
C MET A 83 -5.66 -18.58 14.75
N ASP A 84 -4.50 -19.24 14.81
CA ASP A 84 -4.40 -20.70 14.99
C ASP A 84 -5.06 -21.17 16.31
N LYS A 85 -4.76 -20.51 17.43
CA LYS A 85 -5.38 -20.81 18.73
C LYS A 85 -6.88 -20.58 18.76
N ALA A 86 -7.37 -19.63 17.96
CA ALA A 86 -8.80 -19.35 17.81
C ALA A 86 -9.51 -20.32 16.84
N GLY A 87 -8.77 -21.21 16.17
CA GLY A 87 -9.31 -22.14 15.18
C GLY A 87 -9.75 -21.48 13.87
N TRP A 88 -9.19 -20.32 13.54
CA TRP A 88 -9.46 -19.64 12.26
C TRP A 88 -8.75 -20.41 11.13
N GLN A 89 -9.53 -20.95 10.18
CA GLN A 89 -9.06 -21.65 8.99
C GLN A 89 -8.95 -20.76 7.75
#